data_AF-A0A1I3GU01-F1
#
_entry.id   AF-A0A1I3GU01-F1
#
_cell.length_a   1.000
_cell.length_b   1.000
_cell.length_c   1.000
_cell.angle_alpha   90.00
_cell.angle_beta   90.00
_cell.angle_gamma   90.00
#
_symmetry.space_group_name_H-M   'P 1'
#
loop_
_entity.id
_entity.type
_entity.pdbx_description
1 polymer ?
#
loop_
_entity_poly.entity_id
_entity_poly.type
_entity_poly.pdbx_seq_one_letter_code
_entity_poly.pdbx_strand_id
1 'polypeptide(L)'
;MKKLLWIGMTIILFTTGCQQPASTEPVSTEEETVETTETIETTEREETSEGFNQAFMEKWEQVLDPQENSAASIGLFIREHGAEATTQEMERMIEKLVLHQAGLIDTFHQKIYDEAYMEALNHTMGGQLTPEKIGDIENEEVKKDYQQLVDAYLTVVRYGDTPAIETDWEALTYYEEAVSETFSRWIILNDKMQNHRYGRQDINYEAMIQDMLETEKMIQSKEASFLTWQLNQLYDRQIAALFVGPEGSYIENFIHKDGELYQLLGKAASEYPDSRFATLVQSLEAAEATDSMSINDIIQSARIFGVKGSAHIVKEPLDGGTSLSDLTYLHFPQNQEKEKAINHLINEIASSMDVPAGATMANYFYFINDHFLSFSIFATYTTSEGDYQFKEEFATIDLERLERTSLKSLLEQEGATIALSDMMDTAPEDIYQFAIGRSGLHLRWQEKGQENEIYEQLWFYELEKHMSLEKLFQ
;
A
#
# COMPACT_ATOMS: atom_id res chain seq x y z
N MET A 1 -8.66 27.85 -32.62
CA MET A 1 -8.90 28.59 -31.36
C MET A 1 -8.97 27.56 -30.24
N LYS A 2 -7.88 27.43 -29.47
CA LYS A 2 -7.73 26.43 -28.39
C LYS A 2 -8.51 26.92 -27.17
N LYS A 3 -9.45 26.12 -26.67
CA LYS A 3 -10.09 26.34 -25.37
C LYS A 3 -9.51 25.31 -24.41
N LEU A 4 -8.68 25.79 -23.48
CA LEU A 4 -8.28 25.05 -22.28
C LEU A 4 -9.50 24.88 -21.39
N LEU A 5 -9.84 23.63 -21.08
CA LEU A 5 -10.81 23.27 -20.05
C LEU A 5 -10.03 23.12 -18.75
N TRP A 6 -10.20 24.10 -17.88
CA TRP A 6 -9.76 24.08 -16.49
C TRP A 6 -10.67 23.10 -15.73
N ILE A 7 -10.09 22.07 -15.12
CA ILE A 7 -10.75 21.27 -14.08
C ILE A 7 -10.66 22.08 -12.79
N GLY A 8 -11.81 22.45 -12.26
CA GLY A 8 -11.93 23.25 -11.04
C GLY A 8 -11.70 22.42 -9.79
N MET A 9 -10.58 22.67 -9.11
CA MET A 9 -10.37 22.30 -7.71
C MET A 9 -10.94 23.43 -6.85
N THR A 10 -11.96 23.11 -6.04
CA THR A 10 -12.63 24.12 -5.21
C THR A 10 -11.78 24.39 -3.97
N ILE A 11 -11.03 25.49 -4.01
CA ILE A 11 -10.34 26.10 -2.86
C ILE A 11 -11.37 26.89 -2.04
N ILE A 12 -11.52 26.58 -0.75
CA ILE A 12 -12.11 27.51 0.21
C ILE A 12 -11.07 27.82 1.29
N LEU A 13 -10.42 28.96 1.09
CA LEU A 13 -9.64 29.70 2.07
C LEU A 13 -10.58 30.40 3.06
N PHE A 14 -10.30 30.32 4.37
CA PHE A 14 -10.40 31.50 5.24
C PHE A 14 -9.31 31.49 6.32
N THR A 15 -8.58 32.60 6.35
CA THR A 15 -7.52 32.94 7.28
C THR A 15 -8.03 33.70 8.52
N THR A 16 -7.22 33.62 9.57
CA THR A 16 -6.97 34.59 10.66
C THR A 16 -7.61 34.38 12.04
N GLY A 17 -6.71 34.23 13.02
CA GLY A 17 -6.91 34.46 14.45
C GLY A 17 -5.57 34.40 15.19
N CYS A 18 -4.74 35.44 15.07
CA CYS A 18 -3.47 35.61 15.80
C CYS A 18 -3.69 35.77 17.30
N GLN A 19 -2.83 35.17 18.13
CA GLN A 19 -2.15 35.89 19.23
C GLN A 19 -0.85 35.19 19.70
N GLN A 20 0.11 36.05 20.03
CA GLN A 20 1.57 35.85 20.13
C GLN A 20 2.07 35.33 21.49
N PRO A 21 3.39 35.06 21.63
CA PRO A 21 3.96 34.05 22.53
C PRO A 21 4.64 34.61 23.79
N ALA A 22 5.24 33.66 24.52
CA ALA A 22 6.47 33.73 25.32
C ALA A 22 6.31 33.66 26.86
N SER A 23 6.99 32.67 27.43
CA SER A 23 7.83 32.84 28.62
C SER A 23 8.79 31.65 28.74
N THR A 24 10.01 31.85 28.26
CA THR A 24 11.20 31.12 28.68
C THR A 24 11.58 31.53 30.11
N GLU A 25 12.03 30.58 30.93
CA GLU A 25 13.26 30.74 31.71
C GLU A 25 13.81 29.38 32.22
N PRO A 26 15.14 29.27 32.42
CA PRO A 26 15.88 28.02 32.56
C PRO A 26 16.28 27.70 34.00
N VAL A 27 16.52 26.42 34.32
CA VAL A 27 17.27 25.99 35.52
C VAL A 27 17.98 24.67 35.17
N SER A 28 19.26 24.74 34.81
CA SER A 28 20.47 24.48 35.62
C SER A 28 20.76 23.01 35.92
N THR A 29 21.91 22.59 35.40
CA THR A 29 22.69 21.37 35.60
C THR A 29 23.00 21.08 37.07
N GLU A 30 22.95 19.82 37.45
CA GLU A 30 23.88 19.24 38.44
C GLU A 30 24.09 17.75 38.09
N GLU A 31 25.34 17.44 37.75
CA GLU A 31 25.89 16.09 37.64
C GLU A 31 26.09 15.52 39.06
N GLU A 32 25.68 14.28 39.29
CA GLU A 32 26.23 13.48 40.38
C GLU A 32 26.59 12.09 39.84
N THR A 33 27.90 11.88 39.70
CA THR A 33 28.56 10.60 39.42
C THR A 33 28.46 9.69 40.64
N VAL A 34 27.96 8.46 40.44
CA VAL A 34 28.21 7.34 41.36
C VAL A 34 28.68 6.14 40.53
N GLU A 35 29.96 5.83 40.68
CA GLU A 35 30.55 4.54 40.30
C GLU A 35 29.93 3.43 41.16
N THR A 36 29.38 2.41 40.51
CA THR A 36 29.27 1.08 41.14
C THR A 36 29.71 0.03 40.15
N THR A 37 30.76 -0.69 40.56
CA THR A 37 31.36 -1.81 39.85
C THR A 37 30.53 -3.04 40.22
N GLU A 38 29.78 -3.62 39.29
CA GLU A 38 29.25 -4.97 39.47
C GLU A 38 29.50 -5.83 38.23
N THR A 39 30.20 -6.92 38.53
CA THR A 39 30.54 -8.13 37.79
C THR A 39 29.48 -8.54 36.77
N ILE A 40 29.86 -8.59 35.49
CA ILE A 40 29.10 -9.26 34.43
C ILE A 40 29.33 -10.77 34.59
N GLU A 41 28.39 -11.47 35.21
CA GLU A 41 28.21 -12.89 34.98
C GLU A 41 27.60 -13.06 33.58
N THR A 42 28.42 -13.52 32.64
CA THR A 42 27.97 -14.06 31.37
C THR A 42 27.17 -15.33 31.64
N THR A 43 25.86 -15.18 31.77
CA THR A 43 24.93 -16.29 31.60
C THR A 43 24.83 -16.56 30.11
N GLU A 44 25.51 -17.61 29.65
CA GLU A 44 25.23 -18.24 28.36
C GLU A 44 23.73 -18.59 28.32
N ARG A 45 22.96 -17.80 27.57
CA ARG A 45 21.56 -18.11 27.26
C ARG A 45 21.62 -19.29 26.30
N GLU A 46 21.39 -20.48 26.81
CA GLU A 46 21.14 -21.67 25.99
C GLU A 46 20.03 -21.32 25.00
N GLU A 47 20.36 -21.28 23.71
CA GLU A 47 19.40 -21.39 22.62
C GLU A 47 18.73 -22.76 22.75
N THR A 48 17.70 -22.85 23.59
CA THR A 48 16.73 -23.93 23.47
C THR A 48 16.09 -23.76 22.10
N SER A 49 16.26 -24.74 21.22
CA SER A 49 15.52 -24.80 19.97
C SER A 49 14.02 -24.78 20.31
N GLU A 50 13.39 -23.61 20.23
CA GLU A 50 11.97 -23.40 20.41
C GLU A 50 11.24 -24.13 19.28
N GLY A 51 10.90 -25.40 19.50
CA GLY A 51 9.93 -26.09 18.67
C GLY A 51 8.55 -25.48 18.89
N PHE A 52 7.82 -25.24 17.80
CA PHE A 52 6.43 -24.77 17.80
C PHE A 52 5.59 -25.38 18.93
N ASN A 53 4.90 -24.54 19.70
CA ASN A 53 4.03 -25.00 20.77
C ASN A 53 2.75 -25.57 20.16
N GLN A 54 2.69 -26.89 20.01
CA GLN A 54 1.59 -27.57 19.34
C GLN A 54 0.21 -27.25 19.95
N ALA A 55 0.11 -27.12 21.28
CA ALA A 55 -1.15 -26.79 21.94
C ALA A 55 -1.58 -25.32 21.72
N PHE A 56 -0.61 -24.41 21.58
CA PHE A 56 -0.87 -23.03 21.20
C PHE A 56 -1.37 -22.95 19.75
N MET A 57 -0.69 -23.65 18.83
CA MET A 57 -1.05 -23.67 17.42
C MET A 57 -2.41 -24.32 17.17
N GLU A 58 -2.80 -25.33 17.95
CA GLU A 58 -4.16 -25.89 17.88
C GLU A 58 -5.25 -24.85 18.25
N LYS A 59 -4.99 -23.94 19.19
CA LYS A 59 -5.91 -22.84 19.50
C LYS A 59 -5.90 -21.77 18.40
N TRP A 60 -4.72 -21.46 17.87
CA TRP A 60 -4.56 -20.51 16.78
C TRP A 60 -5.32 -20.95 15.52
N GLU A 61 -5.21 -22.22 15.13
CA GLU A 61 -5.94 -22.76 13.97
C GLU A 61 -7.47 -22.74 14.17
N GLN A 62 -7.98 -22.76 15.41
CA GLN A 62 -9.41 -22.56 15.68
C GLN A 62 -9.86 -21.12 15.38
N VAL A 63 -9.01 -20.12 15.66
CA VAL A 63 -9.30 -18.72 15.31
C VAL A 63 -9.32 -18.52 13.80
N LEU A 64 -8.54 -19.32 13.07
CA LEU A 64 -8.50 -19.30 11.61
C LEU A 64 -9.62 -20.10 10.93
N ASP A 65 -10.50 -20.76 11.70
CA ASP A 65 -11.65 -21.49 11.18
C ASP A 65 -12.56 -20.55 10.35
N PRO A 66 -12.95 -20.94 9.12
CA PRO A 66 -13.77 -20.11 8.22
C PRO A 66 -15.04 -19.48 8.82
N GLN A 67 -15.59 -20.01 9.91
CA GLN A 67 -16.79 -19.43 10.55
C GLN A 67 -16.48 -18.29 11.55
N GLU A 68 -15.26 -18.21 12.08
CA GLU A 68 -14.87 -17.24 13.13
C GLU A 68 -13.66 -16.38 12.75
N ASN A 69 -13.06 -16.63 11.59
CA ASN A 69 -11.84 -15.97 11.13
C ASN A 69 -12.08 -14.53 10.67
N SER A 70 -12.04 -13.61 11.64
CA SER A 70 -12.09 -12.17 11.44
C SER A 70 -10.82 -11.51 12.00
N ALA A 71 -10.46 -10.35 11.46
CA ALA A 71 -9.34 -9.55 12.00
C ALA A 71 -9.52 -9.25 13.50
N ALA A 72 -10.76 -9.05 13.96
CA ALA A 72 -11.07 -8.82 15.37
C ALA A 72 -10.78 -10.06 16.25
N SER A 73 -11.16 -11.25 15.78
CA SER A 73 -10.87 -12.52 16.48
C SER A 73 -9.36 -12.76 16.60
N ILE A 74 -8.62 -12.51 15.51
CA ILE A 74 -7.15 -12.61 15.48
C ILE A 74 -6.51 -11.61 16.45
N GLY A 75 -6.93 -10.35 16.43
CA GLY A 75 -6.36 -9.32 17.30
C GLY A 75 -6.64 -9.57 18.79
N LEU A 76 -7.83 -10.08 19.14
CA LEU A 76 -8.13 -10.54 20.50
C LEU A 76 -7.23 -11.70 20.92
N PHE A 77 -7.04 -12.70 20.05
CA PHE A 77 -6.14 -13.81 20.35
C PHE A 77 -4.70 -13.33 20.61
N ILE A 78 -4.20 -12.39 19.81
CA ILE A 78 -2.87 -11.79 19.98
C ILE A 78 -2.76 -11.04 21.33
N ARG A 79 -3.81 -10.33 21.78
CA ARG A 79 -3.82 -9.72 23.13
C ARG A 79 -3.73 -10.74 24.24
N GLU A 80 -4.52 -11.80 24.14
CA GLU A 80 -4.68 -12.77 25.22
C GLU A 80 -3.49 -13.73 25.32
N HIS A 81 -2.90 -14.08 24.17
CA HIS A 81 -1.92 -15.15 24.07
C HIS A 81 -0.58 -14.75 23.44
N GLY A 82 -0.41 -13.51 22.98
CA GLY A 82 0.82 -13.07 22.32
C GLY A 82 2.07 -13.22 23.19
N ALA A 83 1.95 -13.11 24.51
CA ALA A 83 3.06 -13.32 25.45
C ALA A 83 3.50 -14.79 25.60
N GLU A 84 2.68 -15.74 25.12
CA GLU A 84 2.99 -17.18 25.12
C GLU A 84 3.67 -17.64 23.81
N ALA A 85 3.67 -16.79 22.78
CA ALA A 85 4.14 -17.12 21.45
C ALA A 85 5.68 -17.01 21.34
N THR A 86 6.27 -17.91 20.56
CA THR A 86 7.64 -17.72 20.05
C THR A 86 7.68 -16.56 19.07
N THR A 87 8.88 -16.07 18.75
CA THR A 87 9.07 -14.99 17.77
C THR A 87 8.40 -15.29 16.42
N GLN A 88 8.56 -16.50 15.89
CA GLN A 88 7.99 -16.90 14.60
C GLN A 88 6.46 -17.01 14.65
N GLU A 89 5.92 -17.52 15.76
CA GLU A 89 4.48 -17.60 15.97
C GLU A 89 3.85 -16.19 16.06
N MET A 90 4.50 -15.26 16.76
CA MET A 90 4.05 -13.88 16.86
C MET A 90 4.05 -13.16 15.49
N GLU A 91 5.13 -13.30 14.73
CA GLU A 91 5.21 -12.74 13.36
C GLU A 91 4.11 -13.29 12.45
N ARG A 92 3.87 -14.61 12.49
CA ARG A 92 2.80 -15.25 11.73
C ARG A 92 1.40 -14.75 12.14
N MET A 93 1.17 -14.52 13.43
CA MET A 93 -0.10 -13.97 13.89
C MET A 93 -0.31 -12.52 13.41
N ILE A 94 0.73 -11.67 13.46
CA ILE A 94 0.63 -10.29 12.96
C ILE A 94 0.47 -10.27 11.44
N GLU A 95 1.15 -11.14 10.69
CA GLU A 95 0.96 -11.29 9.26
C GLU A 95 -0.52 -11.59 8.93
N LYS A 96 -1.11 -12.58 9.61
CA LYS A 96 -2.53 -12.91 9.43
C LYS A 96 -3.43 -11.76 9.83
N LEU A 97 -3.16 -11.09 10.95
CA LEU A 97 -3.91 -9.91 11.37
C LEU A 97 -3.96 -8.87 10.24
N VAL A 98 -2.81 -8.48 9.69
CA VAL A 98 -2.71 -7.45 8.64
C VAL A 98 -3.40 -7.90 7.34
N LEU A 99 -3.29 -9.18 6.96
CA LEU A 99 -4.00 -9.71 5.79
C LEU A 99 -5.53 -9.67 5.96
N HIS A 100 -6.02 -10.04 7.15
CA HIS A 100 -7.46 -10.06 7.46
C HIS A 100 -8.04 -8.66 7.68
N GLN A 101 -7.24 -7.68 8.09
CA GLN A 101 -7.67 -6.29 8.29
C GLN A 101 -8.25 -5.67 7.02
N ALA A 102 -7.76 -6.04 5.83
CA ALA A 102 -8.17 -5.41 4.57
C ALA A 102 -9.68 -5.53 4.30
N GLY A 103 -10.28 -6.71 4.52
CA GLY A 103 -11.72 -6.90 4.33
C GLY A 103 -12.57 -6.13 5.34
N LEU A 104 -12.09 -6.01 6.58
CA LEU A 104 -12.77 -5.22 7.62
C LEU A 104 -12.67 -3.72 7.33
N ILE A 105 -11.50 -3.24 6.88
CA ILE A 105 -11.28 -1.84 6.46
C ILE A 105 -12.27 -1.47 5.35
N ASP A 106 -12.37 -2.29 4.29
CA ASP A 106 -13.26 -2.02 3.15
C ASP A 106 -14.74 -1.98 3.58
N THR A 107 -15.17 -3.01 4.32
CA THR A 107 -16.54 -3.08 4.85
C THR A 107 -16.87 -1.86 5.70
N PHE A 108 -15.94 -1.39 6.54
CA PHE A 108 -16.16 -0.24 7.40
C PHE A 108 -16.13 1.07 6.60
N HIS A 109 -15.25 1.21 5.59
CA HIS A 109 -15.20 2.39 4.73
C HIS A 109 -16.50 2.63 3.97
N GLN A 110 -17.23 1.56 3.61
CA GLN A 110 -18.56 1.68 2.98
C GLN A 110 -19.61 2.28 3.93
N LYS A 111 -19.42 2.14 5.26
CA LYS A 111 -20.38 2.57 6.29
C LYS A 111 -19.97 3.85 7.02
N ILE A 112 -18.68 4.16 7.12
CA ILE A 112 -18.18 5.23 8.00
C ILE A 112 -18.79 6.60 7.69
N TYR A 113 -19.20 6.82 6.43
CA TYR A 113 -19.82 8.06 5.96
C TYR A 113 -21.31 8.17 6.26
N ASP A 114 -21.95 7.10 6.76
CA ASP A 114 -23.33 7.14 7.20
C ASP A 114 -23.47 8.02 8.45
N GLU A 115 -24.64 8.66 8.58
CA GLU A 115 -24.92 9.66 9.63
C GLU A 115 -24.64 9.12 11.04
N ALA A 116 -25.09 7.90 11.35
CA ALA A 116 -24.90 7.31 12.67
C ALA A 116 -23.42 7.01 13.01
N TYR A 117 -22.61 6.63 12.01
CA TYR A 117 -21.19 6.36 12.18
C TYR A 117 -20.40 7.66 12.38
N MET A 118 -20.69 8.68 11.57
CA MET A 118 -20.08 10.01 11.71
C MET A 118 -20.51 10.72 12.99
N GLU A 119 -21.76 10.55 13.44
CA GLU A 119 -22.23 11.11 14.70
C GLU A 119 -21.47 10.50 15.88
N ALA A 120 -21.37 9.16 15.93
CA ALA A 120 -20.58 8.46 16.94
C ALA A 120 -19.11 8.90 16.93
N LEU A 121 -18.48 8.99 15.76
CA LEU A 121 -17.09 9.43 15.64
C LEU A 121 -16.90 10.88 16.09
N ASN A 122 -17.69 11.81 15.57
CA ASN A 122 -17.49 13.25 15.78
C ASN A 122 -17.94 13.69 17.17
N HIS A 123 -19.14 13.27 17.61
CA HIS A 123 -19.78 13.80 18.81
C HIS A 123 -19.47 12.96 20.04
N THR A 124 -19.61 11.63 19.95
CA THR A 124 -19.31 10.74 21.08
C THR A 124 -17.81 10.67 21.31
N MET A 125 -17.04 10.31 20.27
CA MET A 125 -15.61 10.02 20.44
C MET A 125 -14.71 11.25 20.32
N GLY A 126 -15.16 12.33 19.67
CA GLY A 126 -14.42 13.59 19.53
C GLY A 126 -13.53 13.64 18.29
N GLY A 127 -13.91 12.93 17.23
CA GLY A 127 -13.26 12.94 15.92
C GLY A 127 -12.20 11.86 15.72
N GLN A 128 -11.89 11.05 16.73
CA GLN A 128 -10.91 9.96 16.67
C GLN A 128 -11.47 8.71 17.35
N LEU A 129 -11.02 7.51 16.95
CA LEU A 129 -11.43 6.28 17.61
C LEU A 129 -10.93 6.27 19.06
N THR A 130 -11.84 6.30 20.03
CA THR A 130 -11.51 6.33 21.46
C THR A 130 -12.19 5.13 22.14
N PRO A 131 -11.46 4.01 22.37
CA PRO A 131 -12.04 2.75 22.86
C PRO A 131 -12.94 2.92 24.10
N GLU A 132 -12.50 3.73 25.04
CA GLU A 132 -13.19 3.99 26.31
C GLU A 132 -14.59 4.59 26.16
N LYS A 133 -14.88 5.22 25.00
CA LYS A 133 -16.14 5.91 24.71
C LYS A 133 -17.07 5.09 23.81
N ILE A 134 -16.65 3.93 23.33
CA ILE A 134 -17.47 3.07 22.45
C ILE A 134 -18.75 2.64 23.18
N GLY A 135 -18.65 2.38 24.49
CA GLY A 135 -19.81 2.00 25.32
C GLY A 135 -20.93 3.05 25.35
N ASP A 136 -20.60 4.32 25.10
CA ASP A 136 -21.55 5.45 25.12
C ASP A 136 -22.32 5.62 23.79
N ILE A 137 -21.98 4.84 22.76
CA ILE A 137 -22.69 4.87 21.47
C ILE A 137 -24.08 4.26 21.63
N GLU A 138 -25.13 4.98 21.22
CA GLU A 138 -26.51 4.51 21.37
C GLU A 138 -26.89 3.39 20.37
N ASN A 139 -26.37 3.47 19.14
CA ASN A 139 -26.64 2.48 18.10
C ASN A 139 -25.76 1.23 18.31
N GLU A 140 -26.39 0.10 18.61
CA GLU A 140 -25.70 -1.17 18.91
C GLU A 140 -24.92 -1.75 17.72
N GLU A 141 -25.36 -1.52 16.48
CA GLU A 141 -24.61 -1.94 15.29
C GLU A 141 -23.32 -1.11 15.15
N VAL A 142 -23.45 0.22 15.23
CA VAL A 142 -22.31 1.15 15.16
C VAL A 142 -21.31 0.86 16.30
N LYS A 143 -21.82 0.62 17.51
CA LYS A 143 -21.02 0.24 18.68
C LYS A 143 -20.22 -1.03 18.41
N LYS A 144 -20.89 -2.08 17.92
CA LYS A 144 -20.26 -3.36 17.60
C LYS A 144 -19.18 -3.18 16.54
N ASP A 145 -19.46 -2.44 15.47
CA ASP A 145 -18.52 -2.28 14.36
C ASP A 145 -17.29 -1.46 14.79
N TYR A 146 -17.43 -0.41 15.60
CA TYR A 146 -16.26 0.29 16.18
C TYR A 146 -15.47 -0.59 17.15
N GLN A 147 -16.14 -1.44 17.94
CA GLN A 147 -15.45 -2.40 18.80
C GLN A 147 -14.63 -3.40 17.98
N GLN A 148 -15.16 -3.86 16.84
CA GLN A 148 -14.41 -4.73 15.93
C GLN A 148 -13.15 -4.07 15.39
N LEU A 149 -13.18 -2.75 15.08
CA LEU A 149 -11.96 -2.03 14.69
C LEU A 149 -10.92 -2.06 15.80
N VAL A 150 -11.32 -1.73 17.03
CA VAL A 150 -10.41 -1.77 18.18
C VAL A 150 -9.84 -3.17 18.34
N ASP A 151 -10.68 -4.20 18.37
CA ASP A 151 -10.31 -5.60 18.52
C ASP A 151 -9.35 -6.09 17.42
N ALA A 152 -9.49 -5.54 16.22
CA ALA A 152 -8.63 -5.82 15.09
C ALA A 152 -7.35 -4.99 15.03
N TYR A 153 -6.97 -4.20 16.04
CA TYR A 153 -5.85 -3.24 15.96
C TYR A 153 -5.99 -2.29 14.76
N LEU A 154 -7.18 -1.76 14.55
CA LEU A 154 -7.47 -0.71 13.58
C LEU A 154 -7.81 0.59 14.32
N THR A 155 -7.51 1.71 13.68
CA THR A 155 -7.82 3.05 14.16
C THR A 155 -8.43 3.91 13.06
N VAL A 156 -8.93 5.09 13.43
CA VAL A 156 -9.44 6.10 12.50
C VAL A 156 -8.43 7.24 12.40
N VAL A 157 -7.79 7.35 11.24
CA VAL A 157 -6.90 8.46 10.87
C VAL A 157 -7.70 9.52 10.12
N ARG A 158 -7.35 10.80 10.30
CA ARG A 158 -7.98 11.91 9.56
C ARG A 158 -7.03 12.55 8.57
N TYR A 159 -7.44 12.55 7.31
CA TYR A 159 -6.83 13.32 6.25
C TYR A 159 -7.70 14.54 5.96
N GLY A 160 -7.51 15.60 6.76
CA GLY A 160 -8.44 16.72 6.82
C GLY A 160 -9.77 16.31 7.48
N ASP A 161 -10.88 16.50 6.77
CA ASP A 161 -12.21 16.11 7.24
C ASP A 161 -12.58 14.66 6.89
N THR A 162 -11.76 13.99 6.07
CA THR A 162 -12.01 12.63 5.59
C THR A 162 -11.43 11.59 6.56
N PRO A 163 -12.27 10.78 7.22
CA PRO A 163 -11.79 9.68 8.04
C PRO A 163 -11.37 8.49 7.17
N ALA A 164 -10.27 7.85 7.54
CA ALA A 164 -9.79 6.62 6.94
C ALA A 164 -9.49 5.60 8.06
N ILE A 165 -9.90 4.35 7.85
CA ILE A 165 -9.50 3.25 8.70
C ILE A 165 -8.12 2.76 8.27
N GLU A 166 -7.22 2.64 9.23
CA GLU A 166 -5.88 2.08 9.03
C GLU A 166 -5.49 1.19 10.21
N THR A 167 -4.48 0.34 10.01
CA THR A 167 -3.82 -0.40 11.09
C THR A 167 -3.32 0.56 12.17
N ASP A 168 -3.62 0.27 13.44
CA ASP A 168 -3.08 0.97 14.59
C ASP A 168 -1.64 0.49 14.86
N TRP A 169 -0.71 1.05 14.09
CA TRP A 169 0.71 0.71 14.19
C TRP A 169 1.30 1.08 15.54
N GLU A 170 0.80 2.15 16.18
CA GLU A 170 1.21 2.54 17.51
C GLU A 170 0.88 1.45 18.53
N ALA A 171 -0.34 0.91 18.51
CA ALA A 171 -0.71 -0.21 19.37
C ALA A 171 0.14 -1.47 19.11
N LEU A 172 0.49 -1.75 17.84
CA LEU A 172 1.35 -2.89 17.50
C LEU A 172 2.80 -2.75 18.00
N THR A 173 3.29 -1.54 18.29
CA THR A 173 4.64 -1.35 18.87
C THR A 173 4.82 -2.04 20.22
N TYR A 174 3.72 -2.34 20.94
CA TYR A 174 3.75 -3.12 22.18
C TYR A 174 4.45 -4.49 22.02
N TYR A 175 4.44 -5.05 20.80
CA TYR A 175 5.00 -6.36 20.51
C TYR A 175 6.42 -6.30 19.91
N GLU A 176 7.10 -5.16 19.94
CA GLU A 176 8.42 -5.00 19.31
C GLU A 176 9.49 -5.96 19.84
N GLU A 177 9.43 -6.31 21.12
CA GLU A 177 10.36 -7.27 21.75
C GLU A 177 9.99 -8.74 21.50
N ALA A 178 8.76 -9.00 21.03
CA ALA A 178 8.24 -10.34 20.77
C ALA A 178 8.51 -10.82 19.33
N VAL A 179 8.94 -9.93 18.43
CA VAL A 179 9.20 -10.21 17.01
C VAL A 179 10.69 -10.05 16.68
N SER A 180 11.12 -10.46 15.48
CA SER A 180 12.51 -10.21 15.06
C SER A 180 12.78 -8.72 14.89
N GLU A 181 14.06 -8.33 14.97
CA GLU A 181 14.48 -6.94 14.81
C GLU A 181 13.92 -6.32 13.51
N THR A 182 14.02 -7.02 12.37
CA THR A 182 13.51 -6.50 11.09
C THR A 182 11.99 -6.28 11.11
N PHE A 183 11.24 -7.20 11.71
CA PHE A 183 9.78 -7.12 11.79
C PHE A 183 9.35 -5.99 12.73
N SER A 184 10.05 -5.83 13.87
CA SER A 184 9.89 -4.70 14.78
C SER A 184 10.14 -3.36 14.06
N ARG A 185 11.23 -3.25 13.28
CA ARG A 185 11.52 -2.04 12.49
C ARG A 185 10.42 -1.73 11.47
N TRP A 186 9.84 -2.74 10.82
CA TRP A 186 8.70 -2.53 9.93
C TRP A 186 7.48 -1.92 10.65
N ILE A 187 7.15 -2.39 11.86
CA ILE A 187 6.06 -1.84 12.69
C ILE A 187 6.36 -0.38 13.05
N ILE A 188 7.56 -0.11 13.58
CA ILE A 188 7.99 1.24 14.02
C ILE A 188 7.97 2.24 12.86
N LEU A 189 8.44 1.84 11.68
CA LEU A 189 8.48 2.73 10.53
C LEU A 189 7.07 3.06 9.99
N ASN A 190 6.14 2.11 10.04
CA ASN A 190 4.75 2.38 9.70
C ASN A 190 4.07 3.31 10.71
N ASP A 191 4.30 3.12 12.01
CA ASP A 191 3.84 4.04 13.06
C ASP A 191 4.34 5.47 12.80
N LYS A 192 5.64 5.65 12.55
CA LYS A 192 6.20 6.96 12.22
C LYS A 192 5.53 7.62 11.02
N MET A 193 5.28 6.84 9.97
CA MET A 193 4.63 7.30 8.73
C MET A 193 3.18 7.71 8.97
N GLN A 194 2.40 6.90 9.69
CA GLN A 194 0.99 7.15 9.97
C GLN A 194 0.78 8.31 10.95
N ASN A 195 1.51 8.32 12.06
CA ASN A 195 1.29 9.28 13.15
C ASN A 195 2.03 10.61 12.96
N HIS A 196 2.49 10.89 11.72
CA HIS A 196 3.23 12.11 11.36
C HIS A 196 4.38 12.42 12.32
N ARG A 197 5.09 11.38 12.79
CA ARG A 197 6.23 11.56 13.71
C ARG A 197 7.42 12.23 13.02
N TYR A 198 7.38 12.33 11.69
CA TYR A 198 8.25 13.19 10.90
C TYR A 198 7.93 14.69 11.02
N GLY A 199 6.86 15.09 11.73
CA GLY A 199 6.50 16.48 12.01
C GLY A 199 5.26 16.96 11.24
N ARG A 200 4.29 17.57 11.94
CA ARG A 200 3.09 18.20 11.33
C ARG A 200 3.29 19.66 10.91
N GLN A 201 4.37 20.32 11.38
CA GLN A 201 4.66 21.73 11.10
C GLN A 201 6.07 21.95 10.55
N ASP A 202 7.07 21.22 11.04
CA ASP A 202 8.44 21.17 10.50
C ASP A 202 8.78 19.72 10.16
N ILE A 203 8.71 19.35 8.89
CA ILE A 203 8.99 17.98 8.47
C ILE A 203 10.50 17.72 8.58
N ASN A 204 10.87 16.74 9.40
CA ASN A 204 12.23 16.25 9.52
C ASN A 204 12.57 15.32 8.34
N TYR A 205 12.81 15.93 7.18
CA TYR A 205 13.17 15.23 5.95
C TYR A 205 14.43 14.38 6.10
N GLU A 206 15.40 14.80 6.91
CA GLU A 206 16.62 14.03 7.17
C GLU A 206 16.30 12.68 7.83
N ALA A 207 15.46 12.67 8.87
CA ALA A 207 15.01 11.44 9.51
C ALA A 207 14.24 10.55 8.53
N MET A 208 13.39 11.15 7.69
CA MET A 208 12.63 10.40 6.69
C MET A 208 13.52 9.75 5.63
N ILE A 209 14.57 10.44 5.17
CA ILE A 209 15.57 9.89 4.24
C ILE A 209 16.30 8.70 4.88
N GLN A 210 16.74 8.83 6.14
CA GLN A 210 17.41 7.73 6.85
C GLN A 210 16.51 6.51 7.00
N ASP A 211 15.26 6.73 7.41
CA ASP A 211 14.26 5.66 7.55
C ASP A 211 13.94 5.01 6.19
N MET A 212 13.93 5.77 5.08
CA MET A 212 13.76 5.23 3.72
C MET A 212 14.95 4.37 3.27
N LEU A 213 16.18 4.80 3.56
CA LEU A 213 17.40 4.04 3.27
C LEU A 213 17.47 2.75 4.12
N GLU A 214 16.97 2.79 5.36
CA GLU A 214 16.84 1.61 6.19
C GLU A 214 15.84 0.60 5.59
N THR A 215 14.66 1.07 5.16
CA THR A 215 13.69 0.24 4.43
C THR A 215 14.32 -0.43 3.21
N GLU A 216 15.07 0.34 2.41
CA GLU A 216 15.76 -0.17 1.22
C GLU A 216 16.72 -1.33 1.57
N LYS A 217 17.54 -1.14 2.59
CA LYS A 217 18.49 -2.14 3.07
C LYS A 217 17.78 -3.42 3.54
N MET A 218 16.66 -3.28 4.25
CA MET A 218 15.86 -4.43 4.69
C MET A 218 15.32 -5.23 3.49
N ILE A 219 14.77 -4.55 2.47
CA ILE A 219 14.27 -5.19 1.24
C ILE A 219 15.39 -5.95 0.51
N GLN A 220 16.59 -5.37 0.41
CA GLN A 220 17.73 -6.00 -0.24
C GLN A 220 18.26 -7.22 0.52
N SER A 221 18.18 -7.21 1.85
CA SER A 221 18.75 -8.27 2.71
C SER A 221 17.88 -9.53 2.85
N LYS A 222 16.60 -9.45 2.47
CA LYS A 222 15.63 -10.52 2.67
C LYS A 222 15.23 -11.22 1.37
N GLU A 223 14.97 -12.51 1.49
CA GLU A 223 14.28 -13.30 0.48
C GLU A 223 12.83 -12.82 0.32
N ALA A 224 12.18 -13.22 -0.76
CA ALA A 224 10.78 -12.90 -0.99
C ALA A 224 9.90 -13.47 0.14
N SER A 225 9.03 -12.63 0.70
CA SER A 225 8.20 -12.95 1.86
C SER A 225 7.13 -11.88 2.04
N PHE A 226 6.11 -12.16 2.86
CA PHE A 226 5.14 -11.17 3.29
C PHE A 226 5.79 -9.87 3.79
N LEU A 227 6.82 -9.98 4.63
CA LEU A 227 7.54 -8.82 5.16
C LEU A 227 8.24 -8.02 4.05
N THR A 228 8.92 -8.68 3.11
CA THR A 228 9.56 -8.00 1.97
C THR A 228 8.51 -7.28 1.11
N TRP A 229 7.35 -7.90 0.88
CA TRP A 229 6.23 -7.27 0.18
C TRP A 229 5.71 -6.04 0.92
N GLN A 230 5.45 -6.14 2.23
CA GLN A 230 5.02 -5.02 3.07
C GLN A 230 6.06 -3.88 3.15
N LEU A 231 7.35 -4.22 3.18
CA LEU A 231 8.43 -3.22 3.14
C LEU A 231 8.44 -2.46 1.81
N ASN A 232 8.16 -3.10 0.67
CA ASN A 232 8.01 -2.40 -0.60
C ASN A 232 6.80 -1.44 -0.58
N GLN A 233 5.69 -1.81 0.05
CA GLN A 233 4.54 -0.90 0.23
C GLN A 233 4.90 0.30 1.13
N LEU A 234 5.66 0.08 2.20
CA LEU A 234 6.18 1.15 3.05
C LEU A 234 7.14 2.07 2.27
N TYR A 235 8.05 1.51 1.49
CA TYR A 235 8.98 2.27 0.65
C TYR A 235 8.24 3.14 -0.38
N ASP A 236 7.17 2.61 -0.99
CA ASP A 236 6.27 3.38 -1.86
C ASP A 236 5.65 4.59 -1.11
N ARG A 237 5.11 4.37 0.10
CA ARG A 237 4.57 5.46 0.94
C ARG A 237 5.63 6.49 1.30
N GLN A 238 6.86 6.05 1.60
CA GLN A 238 8.00 6.94 1.88
C GLN A 238 8.38 7.77 0.63
N ILE A 239 8.41 7.18 -0.56
CA ILE A 239 8.61 7.92 -1.82
C ILE A 239 7.52 8.98 -1.99
N ALA A 240 6.25 8.59 -1.84
CA ALA A 240 5.14 9.53 -2.02
C ALA A 240 5.23 10.71 -1.04
N ALA A 241 5.48 10.46 0.24
CA ALA A 241 5.56 11.52 1.23
C ALA A 241 6.79 12.44 1.04
N LEU A 242 7.92 11.93 0.52
CA LEU A 242 9.15 12.72 0.37
C LEU A 242 9.24 13.47 -0.97
N PHE A 243 8.77 12.86 -2.06
CA PHE A 243 8.94 13.38 -3.42
C PHE A 243 7.67 14.01 -4.00
N VAL A 244 6.48 13.58 -3.56
CA VAL A 244 5.20 14.15 -4.00
C VAL A 244 4.70 15.15 -2.96
N GLY A 245 4.73 14.77 -1.69
CA GLY A 245 4.21 15.58 -0.60
C GLY A 245 2.68 15.71 -0.61
N PRO A 246 2.10 16.45 0.35
CA PRO A 246 0.67 16.72 0.37
C PRO A 246 0.22 17.39 -0.93
N GLU A 247 -0.81 16.86 -1.57
CA GLU A 247 -1.39 17.40 -2.82
C GLU A 247 -0.38 17.62 -3.97
N GLY A 248 0.77 16.93 -3.96
CA GLY A 248 1.81 17.11 -4.98
C GLY A 248 2.69 18.34 -4.81
N SER A 249 2.62 19.00 -3.64
CA SER A 249 3.33 20.26 -3.34
C SER A 249 4.85 20.20 -3.49
N TYR A 250 5.47 19.01 -3.47
CA TYR A 250 6.94 18.89 -3.59
C TYR A 250 7.44 18.64 -5.00
N ILE A 251 6.53 18.34 -5.95
CA ILE A 251 6.89 18.05 -7.34
C ILE A 251 7.63 19.24 -7.99
N GLU A 252 7.19 20.48 -7.70
CA GLU A 252 7.75 21.69 -8.30
C GLU A 252 9.22 21.95 -7.90
N ASN A 253 9.68 21.39 -6.77
CA ASN A 253 11.08 21.53 -6.33
C ASN A 253 12.07 20.98 -7.37
N PHE A 254 11.69 19.94 -8.12
CA PHE A 254 12.53 19.35 -9.16
C PHE A 254 12.42 20.07 -10.51
N ILE A 255 11.37 20.85 -10.72
CA ILE A 255 11.21 21.71 -11.90
C ILE A 255 12.11 22.95 -11.76
N HIS A 256 12.08 23.59 -10.58
CA HIS A 256 12.84 24.81 -10.33
C HIS A 256 14.29 24.57 -9.89
N LYS A 257 14.57 23.42 -9.27
CA LYS A 257 15.91 22.98 -8.85
C LYS A 257 16.62 23.96 -7.90
N ASP A 258 15.87 24.68 -7.07
CA ASP A 258 16.40 25.76 -6.22
C ASP A 258 15.91 25.75 -4.76
N GLY A 259 15.01 24.84 -4.38
CA GLY A 259 14.49 24.72 -3.00
C GLY A 259 15.40 24.01 -2.00
N GLU A 260 15.20 24.26 -0.70
CA GLU A 260 15.95 23.61 0.39
C GLU A 260 15.79 22.09 0.37
N LEU A 261 14.57 21.60 0.15
CA LEU A 261 14.29 20.17 0.01
C LEU A 261 15.07 19.57 -1.16
N TYR A 262 15.10 20.24 -2.32
CA TYR A 262 15.87 19.78 -3.49
C TYR A 262 17.37 19.64 -3.16
N GLN A 263 17.96 20.65 -2.51
CA GLN A 263 19.37 20.61 -2.11
C GLN A 263 19.66 19.49 -1.09
N LEU A 264 18.75 19.29 -0.14
CA LEU A 264 18.86 18.23 0.86
C LEU A 264 18.86 16.85 0.19
N LEU A 265 17.93 16.61 -0.72
CA LEU A 265 17.81 15.35 -1.45
C LEU A 265 19.05 15.08 -2.32
N GLY A 266 19.56 16.10 -3.03
CA GLY A 266 20.79 15.98 -3.82
C GLY A 266 22.03 15.68 -2.97
N LYS A 267 22.13 16.32 -1.79
CA LYS A 267 23.20 16.04 -0.82
C LYS A 267 23.12 14.60 -0.32
N ALA A 268 21.95 14.15 0.12
CA ALA A 268 21.75 12.78 0.60
C ALA A 268 22.04 11.75 -0.51
N ALA A 269 21.60 12.01 -1.75
CA ALA A 269 21.88 11.11 -2.88
C ALA A 269 23.39 10.95 -3.13
N SER A 270 24.18 12.00 -2.87
CA SER A 270 25.64 11.96 -2.97
C SER A 270 26.30 11.18 -1.82
N GLU A 271 25.69 11.18 -0.63
CA GLU A 271 26.16 10.43 0.54
C GLU A 271 25.86 8.93 0.43
N TYR A 272 24.78 8.57 -0.28
CA TYR A 272 24.33 7.18 -0.46
C TYR A 272 24.20 6.81 -1.95
N PRO A 273 25.30 6.85 -2.75
CA PRO A 273 25.24 6.79 -4.21
C PRO A 273 24.74 5.45 -4.77
N ASP A 274 24.87 4.36 -4.00
CA ASP A 274 24.47 3.02 -4.41
C ASP A 274 22.99 2.72 -4.08
N SER A 275 22.26 3.69 -3.52
CA SER A 275 20.85 3.52 -3.13
C SER A 275 19.89 3.76 -4.30
N ARG A 276 18.70 3.16 -4.21
CA ARG A 276 17.57 3.44 -5.09
C ARG A 276 17.00 4.82 -4.87
N PHE A 277 17.03 5.31 -3.65
CA PHE A 277 16.80 6.72 -3.35
C PHE A 277 17.68 7.63 -4.22
N ALA A 278 19.00 7.40 -4.25
CA ALA A 278 19.92 8.21 -5.05
C ALA A 278 19.65 8.08 -6.55
N THR A 279 19.32 6.88 -7.03
CA THR A 279 18.94 6.66 -8.43
C THR A 279 17.72 7.47 -8.84
N LEU A 280 16.69 7.55 -7.98
CA LEU A 280 15.51 8.37 -8.21
C LEU A 280 15.87 9.85 -8.26
N VAL A 281 16.63 10.35 -7.28
CA VAL A 281 17.07 11.76 -7.26
C VAL A 281 17.85 12.10 -8.54
N GLN A 282 18.81 11.26 -8.95
CA GLN A 282 19.57 11.47 -10.17
C GLN A 282 18.68 11.49 -11.43
N SER A 283 17.67 10.62 -11.48
CA SER A 283 16.72 10.59 -12.60
C SER A 283 15.90 11.88 -12.68
N LEU A 284 15.47 12.41 -11.53
CA LEU A 284 14.77 13.69 -11.43
C LEU A 284 15.67 14.89 -11.77
N GLU A 285 16.94 14.85 -11.37
CA GLU A 285 17.92 15.90 -11.69
C GLU A 285 18.28 15.93 -13.18
N ALA A 286 18.44 14.76 -13.79
CA ALA A 286 18.71 14.60 -15.21
C ALA A 286 17.49 14.94 -16.08
N ALA A 287 16.28 14.95 -15.50
CA ALA A 287 15.08 15.34 -16.23
C ALA A 287 15.17 16.81 -16.66
N GLU A 288 14.99 17.04 -17.96
CA GLU A 288 14.72 18.36 -18.54
C GLU A 288 13.21 18.69 -18.48
N ALA A 289 12.52 18.14 -17.47
CA ALA A 289 11.08 18.29 -17.30
C ALA A 289 10.72 19.74 -16.96
N THR A 290 9.73 20.28 -17.67
CA THR A 290 9.19 21.63 -17.45
C THR A 290 7.80 21.61 -16.82
N ASP A 291 7.27 20.43 -16.51
CA ASP A 291 5.92 20.22 -16.03
C ASP A 291 5.85 19.12 -14.97
N SER A 292 4.84 19.22 -14.10
CA SER A 292 4.65 18.31 -12.97
C SER A 292 4.32 16.89 -13.37
N MET A 293 3.72 16.68 -14.55
CA MET A 293 3.34 15.34 -15.02
C MET A 293 4.58 14.52 -15.37
N SER A 294 5.52 15.12 -16.09
CA SER A 294 6.80 14.49 -16.42
C SER A 294 7.61 14.10 -15.18
N ILE A 295 7.61 14.94 -14.13
CA ILE A 295 8.24 14.61 -12.84
C ILE A 295 7.47 13.48 -12.14
N ASN A 296 6.14 13.55 -12.09
CA ASN A 296 5.32 12.51 -11.50
C ASN A 296 5.56 11.16 -12.17
N ASP A 297 5.69 11.09 -13.50
CA ASP A 297 5.93 9.82 -14.22
C ASP A 297 7.25 9.15 -13.80
N ILE A 298 8.30 9.94 -13.55
CA ILE A 298 9.59 9.44 -13.03
C ILE A 298 9.40 8.89 -11.61
N ILE A 299 8.68 9.61 -10.75
CA ILE A 299 8.37 9.18 -9.39
C ILE A 299 7.52 7.89 -9.42
N GLN A 300 6.46 7.84 -10.23
CA GLN A 300 5.59 6.67 -10.37
C GLN A 300 6.35 5.44 -10.84
N SER A 301 7.33 5.60 -11.75
CA SER A 301 8.20 4.50 -12.15
C SER A 301 8.95 3.90 -10.95
N ALA A 302 9.55 4.73 -10.10
CA ALA A 302 10.24 4.25 -8.89
C ALA A 302 9.28 3.57 -7.89
N ARG A 303 8.05 4.07 -7.78
CA ARG A 303 7.00 3.50 -6.92
C ARG A 303 6.55 2.12 -7.37
N ILE A 304 6.36 1.94 -8.68
CA ILE A 304 5.85 0.69 -9.27
C ILE A 304 6.91 -0.42 -9.23
N PHE A 305 8.17 -0.13 -9.57
CA PHE A 305 9.21 -1.15 -9.68
C PHE A 305 9.99 -1.41 -8.37
N GLY A 306 9.80 -0.57 -7.36
CA GLY A 306 10.37 -0.74 -6.03
C GLY A 306 11.90 -0.78 -6.01
N VAL A 307 12.45 -1.39 -4.96
CA VAL A 307 13.90 -1.35 -4.71
C VAL A 307 14.67 -2.28 -5.67
N LYS A 308 14.12 -3.45 -5.98
CA LYS A 308 14.81 -4.46 -6.79
C LYS A 308 14.60 -4.25 -8.30
N GLY A 309 13.52 -3.59 -8.73
CA GLY A 309 13.16 -3.46 -10.15
C GLY A 309 13.99 -2.42 -10.91
N SER A 310 14.53 -2.80 -12.07
CA SER A 310 15.34 -1.93 -12.96
C SER A 310 14.56 -1.33 -14.13
N ALA A 311 13.28 -1.69 -14.26
CA ALA A 311 12.41 -1.19 -15.30
C ALA A 311 11.80 0.17 -14.95
N HIS A 312 11.26 0.85 -15.95
CA HIS A 312 10.56 2.14 -15.78
C HIS A 312 9.46 2.32 -16.82
N ILE A 313 8.60 3.32 -16.61
CA ILE A 313 7.47 3.63 -17.48
C ILE A 313 7.92 4.62 -18.56
N VAL A 314 7.47 4.42 -19.79
CA VAL A 314 7.73 5.28 -20.94
C VAL A 314 6.44 5.59 -21.70
N LYS A 315 6.35 6.76 -22.35
CA LYS A 315 5.14 7.21 -23.08
C LYS A 315 5.05 6.73 -24.52
N GLU A 316 6.15 6.25 -25.09
CA GLU A 316 6.19 5.78 -26.48
C GLU A 316 6.77 4.36 -26.52
N PRO A 317 6.20 3.46 -27.33
CA PRO A 317 6.79 2.14 -27.53
C PRO A 317 8.10 2.29 -28.30
N LEU A 318 9.18 1.68 -27.80
CA LEU A 318 10.54 1.89 -28.29
C LEU A 318 10.78 1.42 -29.74
N ASP A 319 9.92 0.54 -30.27
CA ASP A 319 9.98 0.06 -31.65
C ASP A 319 9.39 1.04 -32.69
N GLY A 320 9.04 2.27 -32.28
CA GLY A 320 8.55 3.31 -33.21
C GLY A 320 7.15 3.03 -33.76
N GLY A 321 6.37 2.20 -33.06
CA GLY A 321 4.95 2.00 -33.33
C GLY A 321 4.13 3.21 -32.90
N THR A 322 3.00 3.46 -33.57
CA THR A 322 2.08 4.52 -33.14
C THR A 322 1.45 4.11 -31.80
N SER A 323 1.71 4.86 -30.73
CA SER A 323 0.98 4.70 -29.47
C SER A 323 -0.52 4.85 -29.74
N LEU A 324 -1.32 3.97 -29.14
CA LEU A 324 -2.77 4.14 -29.12
C LEU A 324 -3.09 5.19 -28.05
N SER A 325 -3.21 6.46 -28.43
CA SER A 325 -3.55 7.56 -27.51
C SER A 325 -2.48 7.83 -26.44
N ASP A 326 -2.86 7.88 -25.16
CA ASP A 326 -2.03 8.27 -24.01
C ASP A 326 -1.60 7.04 -23.18
N LEU A 327 -1.55 5.86 -23.82
CA LEU A 327 -1.02 4.66 -23.18
C LEU A 327 0.46 4.84 -22.81
N THR A 328 0.81 4.23 -21.69
CA THR A 328 2.17 4.11 -21.17
C THR A 328 2.64 2.67 -21.26
N TYR A 329 3.93 2.52 -21.47
CA TYR A 329 4.61 1.26 -21.76
C TYR A 329 5.73 1.03 -20.75
N LEU A 330 6.26 -0.19 -20.72
CA LEU A 330 7.37 -0.54 -19.84
C LEU A 330 8.67 -0.58 -20.63
N HIS A 331 9.76 -0.12 -20.01
CA HIS A 331 11.12 -0.30 -20.50
C HIS A 331 11.88 -1.26 -19.58
N PHE A 332 12.38 -2.36 -20.12
CA PHE A 332 13.24 -3.32 -19.43
C PHE A 332 14.64 -3.26 -20.06
N PRO A 333 15.55 -2.40 -19.56
CA PRO A 333 16.84 -2.15 -20.20
C PRO A 333 17.71 -3.40 -20.37
N GLN A 334 17.49 -4.39 -19.50
CA GLN A 334 18.23 -5.65 -19.49
C GLN A 334 17.54 -6.78 -20.27
N ASN A 335 16.30 -6.61 -20.71
CA ASN A 335 15.52 -7.66 -21.37
C ASN A 335 14.54 -7.10 -22.42
N GLN A 336 15.09 -6.77 -23.60
CA GLN A 336 14.33 -6.22 -24.73
C GLN A 336 13.27 -7.19 -25.30
N GLU A 337 13.47 -8.51 -25.17
CA GLU A 337 12.49 -9.50 -25.63
C GLU A 337 11.24 -9.48 -24.74
N LYS A 338 11.43 -9.53 -23.42
CA LYS A 338 10.35 -9.38 -22.43
C LYS A 338 9.62 -8.04 -22.61
N GLU A 339 10.36 -6.96 -22.80
CA GLU A 339 9.80 -5.64 -23.09
C GLU A 339 8.86 -5.63 -24.30
N LYS A 340 9.32 -6.15 -25.44
CA LYS A 340 8.54 -6.20 -26.68
C LYS A 340 7.27 -7.03 -26.50
N ALA A 341 7.38 -8.19 -25.86
CA ALA A 341 6.24 -9.06 -25.63
C ALA A 341 5.18 -8.39 -24.73
N ILE A 342 5.59 -7.79 -23.61
CA ILE A 342 4.67 -7.10 -22.69
C ILE A 342 3.99 -5.90 -23.37
N ASN A 343 4.77 -5.05 -24.04
CA ASN A 343 4.22 -3.88 -24.71
C ASN A 343 3.33 -4.24 -25.90
N HIS A 344 3.59 -5.38 -26.54
CA HIS A 344 2.67 -5.93 -27.54
C HIS A 344 1.34 -6.34 -26.91
N LEU A 345 1.37 -7.07 -25.80
CA LEU A 345 0.15 -7.47 -25.07
C LEU A 345 -0.67 -6.27 -24.60
N ILE A 346 -0.04 -5.21 -24.09
CA ILE A 346 -0.74 -3.97 -23.72
C ILE A 346 -1.51 -3.41 -24.91
N ASN A 347 -0.90 -3.35 -26.09
CA ASN A 347 -1.56 -2.88 -27.31
C ASN A 347 -2.66 -3.81 -27.80
N GLU A 348 -2.47 -5.13 -27.70
CA GLU A 348 -3.50 -6.11 -28.06
C GLU A 348 -4.74 -5.96 -27.17
N ILE A 349 -4.54 -5.83 -25.85
CA ILE A 349 -5.62 -5.62 -24.89
C ILE A 349 -6.34 -4.31 -25.18
N ALA A 350 -5.61 -3.20 -25.33
CA ALA A 350 -6.19 -1.89 -25.65
C ALA A 350 -7.02 -1.93 -26.95
N SER A 351 -6.49 -2.58 -27.99
CA SER A 351 -7.17 -2.72 -29.28
C SER A 351 -8.44 -3.59 -29.20
N SER A 352 -8.52 -4.48 -28.20
CA SER A 352 -9.67 -5.37 -27.99
C SER A 352 -10.86 -4.71 -27.30
N MET A 353 -10.69 -3.51 -26.73
CA MET A 353 -11.73 -2.81 -25.98
C MET A 353 -12.93 -2.32 -26.82
N ASP A 354 -12.95 -2.51 -28.15
CA ASP A 354 -14.05 -2.14 -29.06
C ASP A 354 -14.60 -0.71 -28.82
N VAL A 355 -13.69 0.25 -28.75
CA VAL A 355 -14.01 1.67 -28.53
C VAL A 355 -14.01 2.46 -29.84
N PRO A 356 -14.82 3.51 -29.98
CA PRO A 356 -14.88 4.28 -31.22
C PRO A 356 -13.56 4.99 -31.53
N ALA A 357 -13.32 5.25 -32.82
CA ALA A 357 -12.15 6.01 -33.26
C ALA A 357 -12.13 7.41 -32.62
N GLY A 358 -10.98 7.77 -32.03
CA GLY A 358 -10.82 9.04 -31.29
C GLY A 358 -11.13 8.95 -29.80
N ALA A 359 -11.45 7.76 -29.27
CA ALA A 359 -11.42 7.51 -27.83
C ALA A 359 -10.02 7.82 -27.26
N THR A 360 -9.99 8.45 -26.09
CA THR A 360 -8.75 8.66 -25.34
C THR A 360 -8.53 7.46 -24.44
N MET A 361 -7.40 6.78 -24.61
CA MET A 361 -7.02 5.61 -23.82
C MET A 361 -5.80 5.92 -22.97
N ALA A 362 -5.81 5.43 -21.74
CA ALA A 362 -4.67 5.43 -20.83
C ALA A 362 -4.72 4.17 -19.95
N ASN A 363 -3.63 3.86 -19.28
CA ASN A 363 -3.52 2.71 -18.41
C ASN A 363 -2.92 3.07 -17.06
N TYR A 364 -3.22 2.25 -16.06
CA TYR A 364 -2.70 2.37 -14.70
C TYR A 364 -2.18 1.01 -14.24
N PHE A 365 -0.92 0.95 -13.82
CA PHE A 365 -0.30 -0.26 -13.29
C PHE A 365 -0.59 -0.40 -11.80
N TYR A 366 -1.26 -1.48 -11.41
CA TYR A 366 -1.63 -1.77 -10.02
C TYR A 366 -0.55 -2.51 -9.26
N PHE A 367 0.09 -3.46 -9.95
CA PHE A 367 1.00 -4.42 -9.33
C PHE A 367 2.03 -4.88 -10.35
N ILE A 368 3.27 -5.00 -9.91
CA ILE A 368 4.31 -5.71 -10.64
C ILE A 368 5.24 -6.38 -9.65
N ASN A 369 5.67 -7.58 -10.02
CA ASN A 369 6.80 -8.24 -9.41
C ASN A 369 7.57 -9.07 -10.44
N ASP A 370 8.33 -10.06 -9.99
CA ASP A 370 9.11 -10.92 -10.88
C ASP A 370 8.22 -11.82 -11.76
N HIS A 371 7.01 -12.16 -11.31
CA HIS A 371 6.10 -13.13 -11.93
C HIS A 371 4.90 -12.52 -12.64
N PHE A 372 4.36 -11.40 -12.16
CA PHE A 372 3.11 -10.85 -12.64
C PHE A 372 3.19 -9.35 -12.87
N LEU A 373 2.42 -8.88 -13.84
CA LEU A 373 2.13 -7.47 -14.09
C LEU A 373 0.62 -7.30 -14.21
N SER A 374 0.01 -6.54 -13.31
CA SER A 374 -1.43 -6.21 -13.35
C SER A 374 -1.66 -4.73 -13.58
N PHE A 375 -2.60 -4.42 -14.45
CA PHE A 375 -2.97 -3.06 -14.82
C PHE A 375 -4.43 -3.00 -15.28
N SER A 376 -4.99 -1.78 -15.32
CA SER A 376 -6.18 -1.52 -16.13
C SER A 376 -5.85 -0.64 -17.31
N ILE A 377 -6.62 -0.82 -18.38
CA ILE A 377 -6.73 0.14 -19.47
C ILE A 377 -8.10 0.76 -19.39
N PHE A 378 -8.18 2.08 -19.42
CA PHE A 378 -9.43 2.81 -19.47
C PHE A 378 -9.50 3.70 -20.71
N ALA A 379 -10.71 3.81 -21.23
CA ALA A 379 -11.04 4.54 -22.43
C ALA A 379 -12.21 5.49 -22.15
N THR A 380 -12.05 6.73 -22.60
CA THR A 380 -13.08 7.77 -22.49
C THR A 380 -13.44 8.28 -23.87
N TYR A 381 -14.74 8.41 -24.15
CA TYR A 381 -15.22 8.86 -25.45
C TYR A 381 -16.60 9.50 -25.35
N THR A 382 -16.96 10.26 -26.38
CA THR A 382 -18.30 10.85 -26.52
C THR A 382 -19.06 10.12 -27.61
N THR A 383 -20.29 9.67 -27.33
CA THR A 383 -21.15 9.03 -28.34
C THR A 383 -21.58 10.03 -29.41
N SER A 384 -22.13 9.53 -30.52
CA SER A 384 -22.71 10.39 -31.55
C SER A 384 -23.87 11.26 -31.04
N GLU A 385 -24.49 10.90 -29.92
CA GLU A 385 -25.58 11.63 -29.28
C GLU A 385 -25.09 12.69 -28.28
N GLY A 386 -23.78 12.72 -27.99
CA GLY A 386 -23.15 13.69 -27.10
C GLY A 386 -22.91 13.17 -25.68
N ASP A 387 -23.23 11.91 -25.40
CA ASP A 387 -23.05 11.33 -24.06
C ASP A 387 -21.60 10.94 -23.80
N TYR A 388 -21.11 11.26 -22.61
CA TYR A 388 -19.79 10.81 -22.15
C TYR A 388 -19.86 9.35 -21.71
N GLN A 389 -18.91 8.54 -22.19
CA GLN A 389 -18.79 7.12 -21.89
C GLN A 389 -17.41 6.81 -21.35
N PHE A 390 -17.38 5.82 -20.46
CA PHE A 390 -16.18 5.28 -19.84
C PHE A 390 -16.21 3.76 -19.98
N LYS A 391 -15.08 3.19 -20.39
CA LYS A 391 -14.86 1.74 -20.39
C LYS A 391 -13.51 1.46 -19.76
N GLU A 392 -13.46 0.49 -18.87
CA GLU A 392 -12.21 -0.04 -18.30
C GLU A 392 -12.03 -1.50 -18.74
N GLU A 393 -10.82 -2.04 -18.70
CA GLU A 393 -10.53 -3.47 -18.70
C GLU A 393 -9.36 -3.76 -17.77
N PHE A 394 -9.52 -4.72 -16.87
CA PHE A 394 -8.43 -5.26 -16.05
C PHE A 394 -7.68 -6.35 -16.80
N ALA A 395 -6.36 -6.37 -16.62
CA ALA A 395 -5.51 -7.41 -17.16
C ALA A 395 -4.37 -7.75 -16.19
N THR A 396 -4.00 -9.03 -16.20
CA THR A 396 -2.80 -9.55 -15.54
C THR A 396 -1.99 -10.35 -16.55
N ILE A 397 -0.70 -10.05 -16.66
CA ILE A 397 0.26 -10.74 -17.52
C ILE A 397 1.16 -11.61 -16.64
N ASP A 398 1.29 -12.89 -17.00
CA ASP A 398 2.32 -13.79 -16.49
C ASP A 398 3.65 -13.44 -17.18
N LEU A 399 4.61 -12.98 -16.39
CA LEU A 399 5.90 -12.47 -16.86
C LEU A 399 6.92 -13.58 -17.16
N GLU A 400 6.65 -14.82 -16.77
CA GLU A 400 7.45 -15.99 -17.14
C GLU A 400 7.02 -16.52 -18.52
N ARG A 401 5.70 -16.58 -18.74
CA ARG A 401 5.10 -17.07 -19.99
C ARG A 401 4.92 -15.99 -21.05
N LEU A 402 4.93 -14.73 -20.63
CA LEU A 402 4.68 -13.55 -21.47
C LEU A 402 3.32 -13.64 -22.16
N GLU A 403 2.28 -13.97 -21.38
CA GLU A 403 0.89 -14.09 -21.84
C GLU A 403 -0.09 -13.48 -20.84
N ARG A 404 -1.26 -13.03 -21.32
CA ARG A 404 -2.37 -12.66 -20.45
C ARG A 404 -2.84 -13.93 -19.73
N THR A 405 -2.82 -13.90 -18.41
CA THR A 405 -3.29 -15.02 -17.59
C THR A 405 -4.76 -14.82 -17.20
N SER A 406 -5.42 -15.92 -16.89
CA SER A 406 -6.77 -15.95 -16.32
C SER A 406 -6.71 -16.30 -14.84
N LEU A 407 -7.76 -16.01 -14.08
CA LEU A 407 -7.80 -16.31 -12.65
C LEU A 407 -7.64 -17.82 -12.41
N LYS A 408 -8.27 -18.66 -13.24
CA LYS A 408 -8.09 -20.10 -13.15
C LYS A 408 -6.65 -20.52 -13.41
N SER A 409 -6.01 -19.94 -14.42
CA SER A 409 -4.61 -20.23 -14.74
C SER A 409 -3.68 -19.84 -13.59
N LEU A 410 -3.92 -18.69 -12.95
CA LEU A 410 -3.19 -18.24 -11.77
C LEU A 410 -3.32 -19.26 -10.62
N LEU A 411 -4.54 -19.71 -10.31
CA LEU A 411 -4.81 -20.70 -9.26
C LEU A 411 -4.18 -22.08 -9.56
N GLU A 412 -4.34 -22.56 -10.80
CA GLU A 412 -3.84 -23.88 -11.22
C GLU A 412 -2.32 -23.95 -11.26
N GLN A 413 -1.64 -22.86 -11.59
CA GLN A 413 -0.18 -22.78 -11.56
C GLN A 413 0.40 -23.00 -10.15
N GLU A 414 -0.37 -22.65 -9.12
CA GLU A 414 0.00 -22.81 -7.71
C GLU A 414 -0.51 -24.13 -7.11
N GLY A 415 -0.96 -25.06 -7.96
CA GLY A 415 -1.40 -26.40 -7.57
C GLY A 415 -2.84 -26.47 -7.06
N ALA A 416 -3.60 -25.38 -7.18
CA ALA A 416 -5.00 -25.33 -6.76
C ALA A 416 -5.92 -25.78 -7.90
N THR A 417 -6.70 -26.84 -7.70
CA THR A 417 -7.79 -27.22 -8.62
C THR A 417 -9.11 -26.88 -7.94
N ILE A 418 -9.54 -25.63 -8.05
CA ILE A 418 -10.74 -25.12 -7.38
C ILE A 418 -11.69 -24.57 -8.43
N ALA A 419 -12.98 -24.92 -8.34
CA ALA A 419 -13.98 -24.25 -9.14
C ALA A 419 -14.18 -22.84 -8.58
N LEU A 420 -14.09 -21.80 -9.42
CA LEU A 420 -14.30 -20.43 -8.97
C LEU A 420 -15.66 -20.23 -8.29
N SER A 421 -16.66 -21.04 -8.67
CA SER A 421 -17.98 -21.09 -8.01
C SER A 421 -17.94 -21.54 -6.55
N ASP A 422 -16.88 -22.21 -6.11
CA ASP A 422 -16.69 -22.59 -4.70
C ASP A 422 -16.14 -21.43 -3.87
N MET A 423 -15.59 -20.40 -4.53
CA MET A 423 -15.03 -19.20 -3.91
C MET A 423 -15.99 -18.01 -3.99
N MET A 424 -16.69 -17.88 -5.12
CA MET A 424 -17.58 -16.76 -5.42
C MET A 424 -18.84 -17.28 -6.11
N ASP A 425 -19.99 -16.97 -5.52
CA ASP A 425 -21.28 -17.31 -6.11
C ASP A 425 -21.40 -16.65 -7.50
N THR A 426 -21.98 -17.40 -8.45
CA THR A 426 -22.23 -16.99 -9.85
C THR A 426 -20.99 -16.68 -10.71
N ALA A 427 -19.78 -16.85 -10.19
CA ALA A 427 -18.56 -16.68 -10.97
C ALA A 427 -18.54 -17.64 -12.19
N PRO A 428 -18.07 -17.16 -13.36
CA PRO A 428 -17.89 -18.02 -14.52
C PRO A 428 -16.79 -19.07 -14.27
N GLU A 429 -16.69 -20.07 -15.14
CA GLU A 429 -15.64 -21.10 -15.07
C GLU A 429 -14.22 -20.51 -15.08
N ASP A 430 -14.05 -19.32 -15.65
CA ASP A 430 -12.79 -18.58 -15.66
C ASP A 430 -13.02 -17.06 -15.81
N ILE A 431 -12.14 -16.26 -15.21
CA ILE A 431 -12.20 -14.79 -15.21
C ILE A 431 -10.90 -14.25 -15.82
N TYR A 432 -11.00 -13.58 -16.97
CA TYR A 432 -9.86 -12.93 -17.65
C TYR A 432 -9.68 -11.47 -17.29
N GLN A 433 -10.72 -10.81 -16.77
CA GLN A 433 -10.64 -9.42 -16.32
C GLN A 433 -10.40 -9.39 -14.82
N PHE A 434 -9.13 -9.46 -14.44
CA PHE A 434 -8.72 -9.27 -13.06
C PHE A 434 -7.39 -8.55 -12.95
N ALA A 435 -7.18 -7.87 -11.83
CA ALA A 435 -5.93 -7.22 -11.47
C ALA A 435 -5.54 -7.62 -10.04
N ILE A 436 -4.25 -7.89 -9.83
CA ILE A 436 -3.68 -8.04 -8.49
C ILE A 436 -3.55 -6.63 -7.90
N GLY A 437 -4.13 -6.42 -6.73
CA GLY A 437 -4.06 -5.18 -5.95
C GLY A 437 -3.17 -5.32 -4.71
N ARG A 438 -3.26 -4.34 -3.81
CA ARG A 438 -2.47 -4.30 -2.56
C ARG A 438 -2.94 -5.25 -1.48
N SER A 439 -4.12 -5.85 -1.60
CA SER A 439 -4.74 -6.62 -0.52
C SER A 439 -5.53 -7.81 -1.03
N GLY A 440 -5.55 -8.04 -2.34
CA GLY A 440 -6.42 -9.00 -2.97
C GLY A 440 -6.46 -8.82 -4.48
N LEU A 441 -7.40 -9.51 -5.11
CA LEU A 441 -7.68 -9.46 -6.53
C LEU A 441 -8.94 -8.62 -6.77
N HIS A 442 -8.84 -7.66 -7.69
CA HIS A 442 -9.98 -6.95 -8.25
C HIS A 442 -10.48 -7.75 -9.44
N LEU A 443 -11.74 -8.19 -9.39
CA LEU A 443 -12.33 -9.08 -10.37
C LEU A 443 -13.47 -8.39 -11.11
N ARG A 444 -13.59 -8.71 -12.39
CA ARG A 444 -14.71 -8.24 -13.21
C ARG A 444 -15.17 -9.29 -14.20
N TRP A 445 -16.48 -9.42 -14.35
CA TRP A 445 -17.07 -10.22 -15.42
C TRP A 445 -18.48 -9.73 -15.76
N GLN A 446 -19.07 -10.32 -16.80
CA GLN A 446 -20.45 -10.06 -17.17
C GLN A 446 -21.17 -11.39 -17.33
N GLU A 447 -22.31 -11.54 -16.67
CA GLU A 447 -23.15 -12.72 -16.84
C GLU A 447 -23.90 -12.70 -18.17
N LYS A 448 -24.07 -13.87 -18.78
CA LYS A 448 -24.77 -14.00 -20.05
C LYS A 448 -26.22 -13.53 -19.92
N GLY A 449 -26.56 -12.46 -20.62
CA GLY A 449 -27.91 -11.89 -20.63
C GLY A 449 -28.15 -10.80 -19.57
N GLN A 450 -27.13 -10.42 -18.81
CA GLN A 450 -27.16 -9.21 -17.98
C GLN A 450 -26.53 -8.04 -18.73
N GLU A 451 -27.11 -6.85 -18.59
CA GLU A 451 -26.54 -5.61 -19.14
C GLU A 451 -25.41 -5.05 -18.29
N ASN A 452 -25.44 -5.32 -16.98
CA ASN A 452 -24.46 -4.80 -16.02
C ASN A 452 -23.31 -5.78 -15.81
N GLU A 453 -22.14 -5.20 -15.56
CA GLU A 453 -20.94 -5.92 -15.16
C GLU A 453 -20.95 -6.16 -13.65
N ILE A 454 -20.38 -7.28 -13.24
CA ILE A 454 -20.16 -7.64 -11.85
C ILE A 454 -18.72 -7.28 -11.51
N TYR A 455 -18.55 -6.60 -10.38
CA TYR A 455 -17.27 -6.24 -9.78
C TYR A 455 -17.21 -6.90 -8.41
N GLU A 456 -16.17 -7.69 -8.17
CA GLU A 456 -15.95 -8.36 -6.89
C GLU A 456 -14.51 -8.18 -6.43
N GLN A 457 -14.32 -8.28 -5.12
CA GLN A 457 -13.01 -8.25 -4.48
C GLN A 457 -12.75 -9.58 -3.79
N LEU A 458 -11.65 -10.24 -4.13
CA LEU A 458 -11.19 -11.42 -3.42
C LEU A 458 -9.95 -11.07 -2.59
N TRP A 459 -10.06 -11.11 -1.27
CA TRP A 459 -8.94 -10.72 -0.40
C TRP A 459 -7.84 -11.78 -0.36
N PHE A 460 -6.61 -11.38 -0.08
CA PHE A 460 -5.50 -12.33 0.04
C PHE A 460 -5.71 -13.37 1.14
N TYR A 461 -6.38 -13.02 2.24
CA TYR A 461 -6.74 -13.98 3.29
C TYR A 461 -7.77 -15.03 2.83
N GLU A 462 -8.54 -14.75 1.79
CA GLU A 462 -9.47 -15.69 1.17
C GLU A 462 -8.72 -16.55 0.16
N LEU A 463 -7.84 -15.91 -0.62
CA LEU A 463 -7.00 -16.56 -1.62
C LEU A 463 -6.02 -17.57 -1.03
N GLU A 464 -5.45 -17.29 0.15
CA GLU A 464 -4.48 -18.18 0.81
C GLU A 464 -5.07 -19.51 1.28
N LYS A 465 -6.41 -19.62 1.36
CA LYS A 465 -7.10 -20.90 1.61
C LYS A 465 -6.99 -21.85 0.42
N HIS A 466 -6.62 -21.29 -0.73
CA HIS A 466 -6.74 -21.91 -2.03
C HIS A 466 -5.40 -22.04 -2.74
N MET A 467 -4.47 -21.08 -2.55
CA MET A 467 -3.13 -21.11 -3.15
C MET A 467 -2.07 -20.52 -2.21
N SER A 468 -0.80 -20.82 -2.48
CA SER A 468 0.31 -20.11 -1.84
C SER A 468 0.36 -18.67 -2.34
N LEU A 469 0.56 -17.70 -1.43
CA LEU A 469 0.76 -16.29 -1.80
C LEU A 469 2.23 -15.96 -2.09
N GLU A 470 3.15 -16.92 -1.97
CA GLU A 470 4.60 -16.66 -2.08
C GLU A 470 4.97 -15.94 -3.39
N LYS A 471 4.42 -16.36 -4.53
CA LYS A 471 4.67 -15.70 -5.82
C LYS A 471 4.09 -14.29 -5.92
N LEU A 472 3.09 -13.95 -5.13
CA LEU A 472 2.53 -12.60 -5.06
C LEU A 472 3.33 -11.69 -4.12
N PHE A 473 4.15 -12.28 -3.23
CA PHE A 473 4.99 -11.55 -2.27
C PHE A 473 6.46 -11.41 -2.70
N GLN A 474 6.87 -12.06 -3.80
CA GLN A 474 8.12 -11.72 -4.49
C GLN A 474 7.94 -10.38 -5.19
#